data_AF-R6ZLS3-F1
#
_entry.id   AF-R6ZLS3-F1
#
_cell.length_a   1.000
_cell.length_b   1.000
_cell.length_c   1.000
_cell.angle_alpha   90.00
_cell.angle_beta   90.00
_cell.angle_gamma   90.00
#
_symmetry.space_group_name_H-M   'P 1'
#
loop_
_entity.id
_entity.type
_entity.pdbx_description
1 polymer ?
#
loop_
_entity_poly.entity_id
_entity_poly.type
_entity_poly.pdbx_seq_one_letter_code
_entity_poly.pdbx_strand_id
1 'polypeptide(L)'
;MNETHSDNKKLAARLDIMPMAVSLALILALCLAFFLAPEQSKHVLDSVRFFIGEEFGVYYLAVGLGIFLLSLYLAFSPFGTIQLGAPGEKPQYSAFSWGAMMFTSGLAADILFYSLCEWILYANDPHMAEMGSIQDWSSVYPLFHWGPIPWSFYVVLACAFGFMLHVRKCRKQKYSEACRPILGSLTDKAPGRLISRASH
;
A
#
# COMPACT_ATOMS: atom_id res chain seq x y z
N MET A 1 -18.40 -16.26 37.11
CA MET A 1 -17.67 -14.97 36.97
C MET A 1 -16.17 -15.14 36.69
N ASN A 2 -15.70 -16.32 36.26
CA ASN A 2 -14.26 -16.62 36.03
C ASN A 2 -13.89 -16.86 34.55
N GLU A 3 -14.87 -17.04 33.66
CA GLU A 3 -14.59 -17.35 32.25
C GLU A 3 -14.22 -16.10 31.42
N THR A 4 -14.85 -14.95 31.69
CA THR A 4 -14.59 -13.68 31.00
C THR A 4 -13.18 -13.13 31.24
N HIS A 5 -12.56 -13.40 32.39
CA HIS A 5 -11.16 -12.99 32.67
C HIS A 5 -10.11 -13.88 31.97
N SER A 6 -10.42 -15.17 31.75
CA SER A 6 -9.55 -16.09 31.01
C SER A 6 -9.51 -15.73 29.52
N ASP A 7 -10.67 -15.42 28.94
CA ASP A 7 -10.76 -15.11 27.51
C ASP A 7 -10.14 -13.76 27.16
N ASN A 8 -10.28 -12.75 28.03
CA ASN A 8 -9.59 -11.46 27.84
C ASN A 8 -8.07 -11.60 27.93
N LYS A 9 -7.54 -12.47 28.81
CA LYS A 9 -6.10 -12.76 28.87
C LYS A 9 -5.60 -13.49 27.61
N LYS A 10 -6.39 -14.41 27.05
CA LYS A 10 -6.07 -15.09 25.79
C LYS A 10 -6.16 -14.15 24.59
N LEU A 11 -7.10 -13.20 24.59
CA LEU A 11 -7.23 -12.18 23.55
C LEU A 11 -6.10 -11.15 23.63
N ALA A 12 -5.76 -10.69 24.83
CA ALA A 12 -4.62 -9.82 25.12
C ALA A 12 -3.26 -10.48 24.87
N ALA A 13 -3.17 -11.82 24.93
CA ALA A 13 -1.97 -12.57 24.55
C ALA A 13 -1.87 -12.81 23.02
N ARG A 14 -2.97 -12.63 22.27
CA ARG A 14 -2.99 -12.66 20.79
C ARG A 14 -2.81 -11.29 20.16
N LEU A 15 -3.22 -10.24 20.87
CA LEU A 15 -2.95 -8.86 20.53
C LEU A 15 -1.59 -8.48 21.10
N ASP A 16 -0.63 -8.18 20.24
CA ASP A 16 0.63 -7.58 20.68
C ASP A 16 0.34 -6.13 21.16
N ILE A 17 -0.10 -5.99 22.42
CA ILE A 17 -0.58 -4.72 23.00
C ILE A 17 0.49 -3.64 23.00
N MET A 18 1.75 -4.02 23.11
CA MET A 18 2.86 -3.06 23.20
C MET A 18 3.08 -2.29 21.87
N PRO A 19 3.21 -2.95 20.69
CA PRO A 19 3.21 -2.25 19.40
C PRO A 19 1.97 -1.38 19.17
N MET A 20 0.77 -1.89 19.49
CA MET A 20 -0.47 -1.14 19.32
C MET A 20 -0.51 0.11 20.21
N ALA A 21 -0.03 0.03 21.45
CA ALA A 21 0.04 1.17 22.34
C ALA A 21 1.09 2.20 21.87
N VAL A 22 2.23 1.75 21.33
CA VAL A 22 3.27 2.64 20.80
C VAL A 22 2.77 3.37 19.54
N SER A 23 2.17 2.65 18.59
CA SER A 23 1.62 3.28 17.38
C SER A 23 0.50 4.25 17.71
N LEU A 24 -0.41 3.87 18.61
CA LEU A 24 -1.47 4.75 19.09
C LEU A 24 -0.93 6.00 19.79
N ALA A 25 0.06 5.85 20.67
CA ALA A 25 0.67 6.97 21.38
C ALA A 25 1.38 7.94 20.41
N LEU A 26 2.07 7.41 19.39
CA LEU A 26 2.71 8.23 18.35
C LEU A 26 1.68 8.99 17.52
N ILE A 27 0.60 8.33 17.10
CA ILE A 27 -0.48 8.98 16.34
C ILE A 27 -1.12 10.08 17.18
N LEU A 28 -1.44 9.82 18.46
CA LEU A 28 -2.04 10.81 19.35
C LEU A 28 -1.10 11.99 19.61
N ALA A 29 0.19 11.74 19.79
CA ALA A 29 1.19 12.79 19.95
C ALA A 29 1.28 13.68 18.71
N LEU A 30 1.27 13.08 17.51
CA LEU A 30 1.28 13.82 16.25
C LEU A 30 -0.01 14.63 16.05
N CYS A 31 -1.17 14.04 16.32
CA CYS A 31 -2.45 14.75 16.26
C CYS A 31 -2.48 15.95 17.22
N LEU A 32 -1.95 15.79 18.44
CA LEU A 32 -1.87 16.87 19.41
C LEU A 32 -0.91 17.98 18.94
N ALA A 33 0.24 17.62 18.36
CA ALA A 33 1.17 18.59 17.79
C ALA A 33 0.52 19.41 16.66
N PHE A 34 -0.25 18.75 15.77
CA PHE A 34 -0.96 19.42 14.68
C PHE A 34 -2.07 20.34 15.19
N PHE A 35 -2.74 19.97 16.27
CA PHE A 35 -3.79 20.79 16.87
C PHE A 35 -3.23 22.03 17.61
N LEU A 36 -2.10 21.88 18.31
CA LEU A 36 -1.49 22.95 19.09
C LEU A 36 -0.72 23.97 18.23
N ALA A 37 -0.14 23.54 17.11
CA ALA A 37 0.66 24.40 16.22
C ALA A 37 0.38 24.10 14.73
N PRO A 38 -0.81 24.45 14.21
CA PRO A 38 -1.20 24.13 12.83
C PRO A 38 -0.33 24.83 11.78
N GLU A 39 0.01 26.10 11.97
CA GLU A 39 0.86 26.88 11.05
C GLU A 39 2.28 26.30 10.93
N GLN A 40 2.91 25.96 12.06
CA GLN A 40 4.25 25.35 12.07
C GLN A 40 4.21 23.95 11.46
N SER A 41 3.17 23.16 11.79
CA SER A 41 2.99 21.82 11.24
C SER A 41 2.84 21.84 9.72
N LYS A 42 2.09 22.83 9.19
CA LYS A 42 1.95 23.04 7.75
C LYS A 42 3.29 23.40 7.11
N HIS A 43 4.04 24.34 7.67
CA HIS A 43 5.34 24.74 7.13
C HIS A 43 6.34 23.56 7.07
N VAL A 44 6.39 22.74 8.13
CA VAL A 44 7.22 21.54 8.16
C VAL A 44 6.76 20.53 7.10
N LEU A 45 5.45 20.29 6.99
CA LEU A 45 4.88 19.37 6.01
C LEU A 45 5.18 19.81 4.57
N ASP A 46 5.02 21.10 4.28
CA ASP A 46 5.31 21.67 2.96
C ASP A 46 6.81 21.56 2.62
N SER A 47 7.69 21.82 3.60
CA SER A 47 9.14 21.67 3.43
C SER A 47 9.54 20.23 3.12
N VAL A 48 8.97 19.26 3.86
CA VAL A 48 9.21 17.83 3.63
C VAL A 48 8.65 17.39 2.27
N ARG A 49 7.45 17.86 1.93
CA ARG A 49 6.82 17.57 0.63
C ARG A 49 7.67 18.10 -0.52
N PHE A 50 8.19 19.33 -0.42
CA PHE A 50 9.05 19.93 -1.43
C PHE A 50 10.35 19.16 -1.59
N PHE A 51 11.02 18.83 -0.47
CA PHE A 51 12.26 18.04 -0.48
C PHE A 51 12.07 16.66 -1.15
N ILE A 52 11.00 15.93 -0.81
CA ILE A 52 10.69 14.64 -1.43
C ILE A 52 10.34 14.82 -2.91
N GLY A 53 9.59 15.87 -3.25
CA GLY A 53 9.15 16.16 -4.61
C GLY A 53 10.32 16.47 -5.56
N GLU A 54 11.24 17.35 -5.16
CA GLU A 54 12.36 17.75 -6.02
C GLU A 54 13.46 16.69 -6.07
N GLU A 55 13.93 16.20 -4.93
CA GLU A 55 15.10 15.30 -4.89
C GLU A 55 14.73 13.86 -5.25
N PHE A 56 13.55 13.38 -4.85
CA PHE A 56 13.11 12.00 -5.07
C PHE A 56 12.09 11.84 -6.20
N GLY A 57 11.64 12.92 -6.85
CA GLY A 57 10.62 12.84 -7.90
C GLY A 57 11.03 11.94 -9.07
N VAL A 58 12.25 12.11 -9.59
CA VAL A 58 12.78 11.27 -10.68
C VAL A 58 12.95 9.81 -10.23
N TYR A 59 13.42 9.59 -9.00
CA TYR A 59 13.56 8.25 -8.45
C TYR A 59 12.19 7.56 -8.31
N TYR A 60 11.18 8.27 -7.83
CA TYR A 60 9.81 7.76 -7.71
C TYR A 60 9.25 7.34 -9.07
N LEU A 61 9.45 8.16 -10.11
CA LEU A 61 9.01 7.84 -11.47
C LEU A 61 9.75 6.61 -12.03
N ALA A 62 11.07 6.54 -11.84
CA ALA A 62 11.88 5.41 -12.29
C ALA A 62 11.48 4.10 -11.59
N VAL A 63 11.23 4.13 -10.28
CA VAL A 63 10.74 2.97 -9.52
C VAL A 63 9.35 2.57 -9.97
N GLY A 64 8.43 3.52 -10.17
CA GLY A 64 7.09 3.25 -10.68
C GLY A 64 7.11 2.56 -12.04
N LEU A 65 7.93 3.06 -12.97
CA LEU A 65 8.13 2.43 -14.27
C LEU A 65 8.77 1.04 -14.14
N GLY A 66 9.76 0.88 -13.27
CA GLY A 66 10.42 -0.40 -13.01
C GLY A 66 9.45 -1.46 -12.49
N ILE A 67 8.56 -1.10 -11.56
CA ILE A 67 7.54 -2.00 -11.00
C ILE A 67 6.47 -2.31 -12.05
N PHE A 68 6.11 -1.33 -12.89
CA PHE A 68 5.22 -1.57 -14.02
C PHE A 68 5.79 -2.60 -14.99
N LEU A 69 7.04 -2.43 -15.42
CA LEU A 69 7.74 -3.39 -16.28
C LEU A 69 7.88 -4.76 -15.60
N LEU A 70 8.16 -4.79 -14.28
CA LEU A 70 8.21 -6.02 -13.52
C LEU A 70 6.86 -6.75 -13.51
N SER A 71 5.75 -6.03 -13.36
CA SER A 71 4.41 -6.63 -13.41
C SER A 71 4.11 -7.25 -14.77
N LEU A 72 4.51 -6.59 -15.87
CA LEU A 72 4.39 -7.13 -17.22
C LEU A 72 5.29 -8.36 -17.39
N TYR A 73 6.53 -8.29 -16.89
CA TYR A 73 7.42 -9.43 -16.89
C TYR A 73 6.79 -10.62 -16.14
N LEU A 74 6.25 -10.42 -14.93
CA LEU A 74 5.59 -11.49 -14.19
C LEU A 74 4.41 -12.09 -14.98
N ALA A 75 3.60 -11.25 -15.63
CA ALA A 75 2.45 -11.70 -16.42
C ALA A 75 2.85 -12.55 -17.65
N PHE A 76 3.90 -12.16 -18.37
CA PHE A 76 4.35 -12.86 -19.59
C PHE A 76 5.46 -13.90 -19.36
N SER A 77 6.09 -13.91 -18.19
CA SER A 77 7.12 -14.89 -17.83
C SER A 77 6.52 -16.25 -17.47
N PRO A 78 7.35 -17.31 -17.41
CA PRO A 78 6.94 -18.60 -16.85
C PRO A 78 6.41 -18.53 -15.41
N PHE A 79 6.70 -17.46 -14.66
CA PHE A 79 6.16 -17.27 -13.31
C PHE A 79 4.66 -16.98 -13.32
N GLY A 80 4.12 -16.39 -14.39
CA GLY A 80 2.68 -16.14 -14.55
C GLY A 80 1.85 -17.41 -14.74
N THR A 81 2.49 -18.52 -15.15
CA THR A 81 1.83 -19.83 -15.29
C THR A 81 1.71 -20.56 -13.94
N ILE A 82 2.36 -20.06 -12.88
CA ILE A 82 2.30 -20.66 -11.56
C ILE A 82 0.92 -20.41 -10.95
N GLN A 83 0.19 -21.49 -10.72
CA GLN A 83 -1.08 -21.43 -10.04
C GLN A 83 -0.90 -21.12 -8.54
N LEU A 84 -1.56 -20.07 -8.06
CA LEU A 84 -1.59 -19.68 -6.64
C LEU A 84 -2.60 -20.55 -5.88
N GLY A 85 -2.25 -21.81 -5.64
CA GLY A 85 -3.11 -22.79 -4.98
C GLY A 85 -2.48 -24.18 -4.98
N ALA A 86 -3.23 -25.21 -4.59
CA ALA A 86 -2.79 -26.58 -4.82
C ALA A 86 -2.79 -26.90 -6.33
N PRO A 87 -1.89 -27.79 -6.82
CA PRO A 87 -1.88 -28.17 -8.23
C PRO A 87 -3.25 -28.71 -8.67
N GLY A 88 -3.88 -28.07 -9.66
CA GLY A 88 -5.19 -28.47 -10.18
C GLY A 88 -6.40 -27.99 -9.39
N GLU A 89 -6.21 -27.11 -8.41
CA GLU A 89 -7.33 -26.46 -7.71
C GLU A 89 -8.14 -25.59 -8.67
N LYS A 90 -9.44 -25.41 -8.46
CA LYS A 90 -10.25 -24.50 -9.29
C LYS A 90 -10.36 -23.14 -8.59
N PRO A 91 -10.51 -22.03 -9.33
CA PRO A 91 -10.79 -20.73 -8.72
C PRO A 91 -12.01 -20.82 -7.79
N GLN A 92 -11.87 -20.30 -6.57
CA GLN A 92 -12.97 -20.32 -5.57
C GLN A 92 -14.13 -19.40 -5.97
N TYR A 93 -13.85 -18.36 -6.75
CA TYR A 93 -14.84 -17.38 -7.22
C TYR A 93 -14.89 -17.37 -8.75
N SER A 94 -16.07 -17.11 -9.31
CA SER A 94 -16.21 -16.84 -10.74
C SER A 94 -15.50 -15.55 -11.11
N ALA A 95 -15.08 -15.42 -12.39
CA ALA A 95 -14.39 -14.21 -12.87
C ALA A 95 -15.19 -12.93 -12.60
N PHE A 96 -16.52 -12.98 -12.73
CA PHE A 96 -17.40 -11.85 -12.43
C PHE A 96 -17.41 -11.49 -10.94
N SER A 97 -17.60 -12.49 -10.07
CA SER A 97 -17.60 -12.26 -8.61
C SER A 97 -16.25 -11.75 -8.11
N TRP A 98 -15.15 -12.28 -8.66
CA TRP A 98 -13.80 -11.83 -8.35
C TRP A 98 -13.58 -10.38 -8.78
N GLY A 99 -14.00 -10.01 -10.00
CA GLY A 99 -13.93 -8.63 -10.47
C GLY A 99 -14.76 -7.67 -9.61
N ALA A 100 -15.96 -8.07 -9.20
CA ALA A 100 -16.80 -7.30 -8.29
C ALA A 100 -16.14 -7.09 -6.91
N MET A 101 -15.49 -8.12 -6.35
CA MET A 101 -14.75 -8.00 -5.09
C MET A 101 -13.56 -7.04 -5.20
N MET A 102 -12.81 -7.09 -6.31
CA MET A 102 -11.69 -6.16 -6.53
C MET A 102 -12.18 -4.71 -6.63
N PHE A 103 -13.29 -4.47 -7.33
CA PHE A 103 -13.89 -3.14 -7.46
C PHE A 103 -14.39 -2.58 -6.12
N THR A 104 -15.10 -3.40 -5.32
CA THR A 104 -15.66 -2.95 -4.04
C THR A 104 -14.62 -2.79 -2.94
N SER A 105 -13.57 -3.62 -2.92
CA SER A 105 -12.53 -3.57 -1.89
C SER A 105 -11.47 -2.48 -2.11
N GLY A 106 -11.17 -2.13 -3.36
CA GLY A 106 -10.00 -1.31 -3.66
C GLY A 106 -10.25 0.19 -3.88
N LEU A 107 -11.45 0.59 -4.32
CA LEU A 107 -11.58 1.88 -5.02
C LEU A 107 -12.78 2.75 -4.64
N ALA A 108 -13.68 2.28 -3.77
CA ALA A 108 -15.02 2.84 -3.72
C ALA A 108 -15.08 4.32 -3.26
N ALA A 109 -14.33 4.71 -2.23
CA ALA A 109 -14.44 6.07 -1.69
C ALA A 109 -13.55 7.09 -2.41
N ASP A 110 -12.27 6.76 -2.62
CA ASP A 110 -11.30 7.71 -3.18
C ASP A 110 -11.57 8.02 -4.65
N ILE A 111 -11.97 7.02 -5.46
CA ILE A 111 -12.31 7.29 -6.87
C ILE A 111 -13.54 8.18 -6.97
N LEU A 112 -14.56 8.01 -6.13
CA LEU A 112 -15.74 8.87 -6.18
C LEU A 112 -15.40 10.33 -5.85
N PHE A 113 -14.48 10.56 -4.93
CA PHE A 113 -14.00 11.91 -4.60
C PHE A 113 -13.12 12.50 -5.72
N TYR A 114 -12.05 11.80 -6.11
CA TYR A 114 -11.08 12.32 -7.07
C TYR A 114 -11.64 12.37 -8.50
N SER A 115 -12.52 11.45 -8.92
CA SER A 115 -13.17 11.54 -10.24
C SER A 115 -13.98 12.82 -10.43
N LEU A 116 -14.51 13.41 -9.35
CA LEU A 116 -15.28 14.65 -9.38
C LEU A 116 -14.44 15.91 -9.10
N CYS A 117 -13.28 15.79 -8.47
CA CYS A 117 -12.46 16.95 -8.09
C CYS A 117 -11.20 17.12 -8.94
N GLU A 118 -10.59 16.02 -9.40
CA GLU A 118 -9.23 16.04 -9.97
C GLU A 118 -9.15 16.80 -11.30
N TRP A 119 -10.13 16.63 -12.18
CA TRP A 119 -10.26 17.40 -13.42
C TRP A 119 -10.38 18.90 -13.17
N ILE A 120 -11.12 19.32 -12.13
CA ILE A 120 -11.25 20.75 -11.75
C ILE A 120 -9.94 21.26 -11.15
N LEU A 121 -9.24 20.44 -10.37
CA LEU A 121 -7.95 20.81 -9.79
C LEU A 121 -6.90 21.04 -10.90
N TYR A 122 -6.80 20.12 -11.86
CA TYR A 122 -5.87 20.28 -12.99
C TYR A 122 -6.30 21.37 -13.97
N ALA A 123 -7.60 21.61 -14.14
CA ALA A 123 -8.07 22.71 -14.99
C ALA A 123 -7.73 24.10 -14.44
N ASN A 124 -7.58 24.23 -13.12
CA ASN A 124 -7.20 25.47 -12.45
C ASN A 124 -5.69 25.57 -12.17
N ASP A 125 -4.88 24.59 -12.58
CA ASP A 125 -3.43 24.61 -12.37
C ASP A 125 -2.74 25.52 -13.41
N PRO A 126 -2.05 26.59 -12.98
CA PRO A 126 -1.31 27.47 -13.89
C PRO A 126 -0.26 26.72 -14.75
N HIS A 127 0.31 25.64 -14.23
CA HIS A 127 1.33 24.85 -14.93
C HIS A 127 0.76 24.05 -16.11
N MET A 128 -0.54 23.71 -16.05
CA MET A 128 -1.24 23.04 -17.15
C MET A 128 -1.54 24.00 -18.30
N ALA A 129 -1.75 25.29 -18.00
CA ALA A 129 -1.93 26.32 -19.03
C ALA A 129 -0.65 26.57 -19.86
N GLU A 130 0.53 26.27 -19.31
CA GLU A 130 1.82 26.36 -20.02
C GLU A 130 2.11 25.15 -20.92
N MET A 131 1.58 23.95 -20.60
CA MET A 131 1.79 22.72 -21.38
C MET A 131 0.87 22.57 -22.60
N GLY A 132 -0.17 23.39 -22.74
CA GLY A 132 -1.04 23.42 -23.91
C GLY A 132 -2.50 23.72 -23.58
N SER A 133 -3.42 23.22 -24.43
CA SER A 133 -4.86 23.32 -24.17
C SER A 133 -5.22 22.59 -22.88
N ILE A 134 -5.83 23.29 -21.94
CA ILE A 134 -6.24 22.75 -20.63
C ILE A 134 -7.14 21.52 -20.82
N GLN A 135 -7.99 21.52 -21.86
CA GLN A 135 -8.88 20.40 -22.19
C GLN A 135 -8.10 19.12 -22.58
N ASP A 136 -6.95 19.26 -23.23
CA ASP A 136 -6.18 18.12 -23.73
C ASP A 136 -5.39 17.45 -22.60
N TRP A 137 -4.84 18.23 -21.67
CA TRP A 137 -4.00 17.70 -20.59
C TRP A 137 -4.77 17.36 -19.31
N SER A 138 -5.81 18.13 -18.96
CA SER A 138 -6.60 17.89 -17.72
C SER A 138 -7.30 16.52 -17.69
N SER A 139 -7.58 15.94 -18.86
CA SER A 139 -8.19 14.61 -18.99
C SER A 139 -7.18 13.46 -18.95
N VAL A 140 -5.92 13.70 -19.35
CA VAL A 140 -4.86 12.68 -19.45
C VAL A 140 -4.14 12.47 -18.12
N TYR A 141 -3.93 13.52 -17.33
CA TYR A 141 -3.27 13.43 -16.02
C TYR A 141 -3.97 12.51 -15.01
N PRO A 142 -5.31 12.55 -14.86
CA PRO A 142 -6.05 11.58 -14.05
C PRO A 142 -5.86 10.14 -14.54
N LEU A 143 -5.85 9.93 -15.87
CA LEU A 143 -5.62 8.61 -16.46
C LEU A 143 -4.22 8.09 -16.19
N PHE A 144 -3.22 8.97 -16.07
CA PHE A 144 -1.88 8.59 -15.63
C PHE A 144 -1.86 8.18 -14.14
N HIS A 145 -2.49 8.97 -13.27
CA HIS A 145 -2.52 8.76 -11.82
C HIS A 145 -3.39 7.57 -11.36
N TRP A 146 -4.42 7.22 -12.12
CA TRP A 146 -5.26 6.04 -11.90
C TRP A 146 -5.00 4.93 -12.92
N GLY A 147 -3.92 5.08 -13.69
CA GLY A 147 -3.54 4.22 -14.80
C GLY A 147 -2.80 2.96 -14.37
N PRO A 148 -2.19 2.23 -15.31
CA PRO A 148 -1.63 0.91 -15.04
C PRO A 148 -0.42 0.90 -14.12
N ILE A 149 0.28 2.05 -13.96
CA ILE A 149 1.46 2.16 -13.10
C ILE A 149 1.11 1.93 -11.62
N PRO A 150 0.20 2.67 -10.95
CA PRO A 150 -0.18 2.40 -9.57
C PRO A 150 -0.76 0.99 -9.40
N TRP A 151 -1.54 0.50 -10.37
CA TRP A 151 -2.07 -0.87 -10.35
C TRP A 151 -0.97 -1.94 -10.31
N SER A 152 0.17 -1.69 -10.97
CA SER A 152 1.29 -2.62 -10.96
C SER A 152 1.90 -2.85 -9.58
N PHE A 153 1.89 -1.84 -8.69
CA PHE A 153 2.33 -1.99 -7.31
C PHE A 153 1.46 -3.00 -6.56
N TYR A 154 0.14 -2.91 -6.73
CA TYR A 154 -0.80 -3.86 -6.14
C TYR A 154 -0.60 -5.27 -6.69
N VAL A 155 -0.43 -5.41 -8.01
CA VAL A 155 -0.23 -6.72 -8.66
C VAL A 155 1.04 -7.40 -8.16
N VAL A 156 2.19 -6.70 -8.16
CA VAL A 156 3.47 -7.29 -7.72
C VAL A 156 3.38 -7.71 -6.25
N LEU A 157 2.79 -6.88 -5.40
CA LEU A 157 2.60 -7.20 -3.98
C LEU A 157 1.63 -8.37 -3.77
N ALA A 158 0.51 -8.39 -4.50
CA ALA A 158 -0.46 -9.47 -4.48
C ALA A 158 0.14 -10.80 -4.96
N CYS A 159 0.97 -10.79 -6.01
CA CYS A 159 1.71 -11.98 -6.45
C CYS A 159 2.68 -12.47 -5.37
N ALA A 160 3.41 -11.57 -4.72
CA ALA A 160 4.34 -11.92 -3.64
C ALA A 160 3.62 -12.56 -2.44
N PHE A 161 2.52 -11.94 -1.97
CA PHE A 161 1.71 -12.49 -0.88
C PHE A 161 0.97 -13.76 -1.27
N GLY A 162 0.40 -13.79 -2.47
CA GLY A 162 -0.30 -14.95 -3.02
C GLY A 162 0.61 -16.18 -3.06
N PHE A 163 1.84 -16.01 -3.56
CA PHE A 163 2.84 -17.07 -3.59
C PHE A 163 3.24 -17.52 -2.18
N MET A 164 3.47 -16.58 -1.27
CA MET A 164 3.84 -16.90 0.11
C MET A 164 2.72 -17.68 0.85
N LEU A 165 1.47 -17.26 0.71
CA LEU A 165 0.34 -17.85 1.42
C LEU A 165 -0.09 -19.19 0.82
N HIS A 166 -0.18 -19.29 -0.51
CA HIS A 166 -0.75 -20.46 -1.17
C HIS A 166 0.30 -21.50 -1.56
N VAL A 167 1.47 -21.06 -2.04
CA VAL A 167 2.53 -21.98 -2.50
C VAL A 167 3.44 -22.37 -1.34
N ARG A 168 3.89 -21.40 -0.54
CA ARG A 168 4.78 -21.66 0.61
C ARG A 168 4.04 -22.01 1.91
N LYS A 169 2.70 -21.90 1.92
CA LYS A 169 1.84 -22.19 3.09
C LYS A 169 2.29 -21.44 4.36
N CYS A 170 2.84 -20.24 4.21
CA CYS A 170 3.24 -19.42 5.34
C CYS A 170 1.98 -19.02 6.14
N ARG A 171 1.85 -19.56 7.35
CA ARG A 171 0.64 -19.43 8.17
C ARG A 171 0.51 -18.10 8.92
N LYS A 172 1.50 -17.20 8.77
CA LYS A 172 1.55 -15.88 9.43
C LYS A 172 1.55 -14.79 8.37
N GLN A 173 0.45 -14.04 8.27
CA GLN A 173 0.33 -12.84 7.42
C GLN A 173 1.08 -11.65 8.05
N LYS A 174 2.41 -11.77 8.22
CA LYS A 174 3.24 -10.67 8.71
C LYS A 174 4.16 -10.20 7.59
N TYR A 175 4.26 -8.88 7.36
CA TYR A 175 5.24 -8.32 6.41
C TYR A 175 6.68 -8.76 6.73
N SER A 176 6.99 -8.95 8.02
CA SER A 176 8.29 -9.48 8.47
C SER A 176 8.60 -10.92 8.02
N GLU A 177 7.58 -11.76 7.77
CA GLU A 177 7.77 -13.10 7.21
C GLU A 177 7.99 -13.05 5.68
N ALA A 178 7.41 -12.07 4.98
CA ALA A 178 7.65 -11.88 3.55
C ALA A 178 9.11 -11.53 3.24
N CYS A 179 9.79 -10.85 4.17
CA CYS A 179 11.21 -10.51 4.09
C CYS A 179 12.15 -11.66 4.51
N ARG A 180 11.63 -12.74 5.11
CA ARG A 180 12.42 -13.87 5.61
C ARG A 180 13.27 -14.61 4.57
N PRO A 181 12.87 -14.72 3.29
CA PRO A 181 13.71 -15.32 2.24
C PRO A 181 14.96 -14.49 1.91
N ILE A 182 14.90 -13.16 2.13
CA ILE A 182 16.00 -12.22 1.83
C ILE A 182 16.85 -11.97 3.09
N LEU A 183 16.22 -11.89 4.27
CA LEU A 183 16.89 -11.58 5.54
C LEU A 183 17.31 -12.80 6.38
N GLY A 184 16.91 -14.01 6.02
CA GLY A 184 17.33 -15.24 6.72
C GLY A 184 17.00 -15.22 8.23
N SER A 185 17.96 -15.55 9.08
CA SER A 185 17.81 -15.56 10.56
C SER A 185 17.97 -14.19 11.23
N LEU A 186 18.17 -13.10 10.45
CA LEU A 186 18.24 -11.75 11.00
C LEU A 186 16.87 -11.20 11.38
N THR A 187 15.77 -11.81 10.92
CA THR A 187 14.41 -11.50 11.39
C THR A 187 14.21 -11.78 12.88
N ASP A 188 14.97 -12.72 13.46
CA ASP A 188 14.89 -13.10 14.89
C ASP A 188 15.85 -12.27 15.79
N LYS A 189 16.78 -11.53 15.18
CA LYS A 189 17.73 -10.65 15.88
C LYS A 189 17.23 -9.19 15.94
N ALA A 190 17.84 -8.38 16.81
CA ALA A 190 17.41 -7.02 17.16
C ALA A 190 16.94 -6.11 16.00
N PRO A 191 17.60 -6.05 14.82
CA PRO A 191 17.10 -5.23 13.69
C PRO A 191 15.84 -5.81 13.02
N GLY A 192 15.71 -7.14 12.95
CA GLY A 192 14.48 -7.79 12.48
C GLY A 192 13.28 -7.57 13.39
N ARG A 193 13.54 -7.43 14.70
CA ARG A 193 12.53 -7.00 15.67
C ARG A 193 12.08 -5.56 15.46
N LEU A 194 12.92 -4.64 14.98
CA LEU A 194 12.50 -3.27 14.68
C LEU A 194 11.60 -3.20 13.43
N ILE A 195 11.94 -3.94 12.38
CA ILE A 195 11.13 -4.03 11.17
C ILE A 195 9.80 -4.75 11.46
N SER A 196 9.83 -5.84 12.23
CA SER A 196 8.61 -6.52 12.69
C SER A 196 7.77 -5.70 13.68
N ARG A 197 8.32 -4.62 14.27
CA ARG A 197 7.61 -3.70 15.17
C ARG A 197 6.96 -2.52 14.44
N ALA A 198 7.42 -2.19 13.22
CA ALA A 198 6.84 -1.13 12.40
C ALA A 198 5.73 -1.63 11.46
N SER A 199 5.64 -2.94 11.21
CA SER A 199 4.70 -3.54 10.26
C SER A 199 3.55 -4.31 10.93
N HIS A 200 3.12 -3.88 12.12
CA HIS A 200 2.04 -4.52 12.85
C HIS A 200 0.73 -3.74 12.75
#